data_AF-A0A1G1ZME8-F1
#
_entry.id   AF-A0A1G1ZME8-F1
#
_cell.length_a   1.000
_cell.length_b   1.000
_cell.length_c   1.000
_cell.angle_alpha   90.00
_cell.angle_beta   90.00
_cell.angle_gamma   90.00
#
_symmetry.space_group_name_H-M   'P 1'
#
loop_
_entity.id
_entity.type
_entity.pdbx_description
1 polymer ?
#
loop_
_entity_poly.entity_id
_entity_poly.type
_entity_poly.pdbx_seq_one_letter_code
_entity_poly.pdbx_strand_id
1 'polypeptide(L)'
;MLAVGFVILLGLAFLIWSIDAQRASQVPVDVGGKSILVYGASEQQIVAIQSSFTFLQQPVKESVTAIYVLDTSESYRHFGDSGFVGDCHSSGEICIVSHYFDYRIIWHEASHAYTYTLSYAFKKEWLEAAGRIHYGAYAVDAGFPRDGILTSYGSTDWREDVAEWVAEIYSFISHLEYYISHLEHGSFCRGAVFNMIVDMSDPRYHQKLKFLLKWEFISEENYNHIKPLFE
;
A
#
# COMPACT_ATOMS: atom_id res chain seq x y z
N MET A 1 57.00 -9.84 -2.42
CA MET A 1 55.97 -9.45 -3.41
C MET A 1 54.71 -10.32 -3.40
N LEU A 2 54.66 -11.48 -2.71
CA LEU A 2 53.47 -12.36 -2.67
C LEU A 2 52.33 -11.89 -1.74
N ALA A 3 52.64 -11.14 -0.66
CA ALA A 3 51.63 -10.74 0.32
C ALA A 3 50.67 -9.63 -0.16
N VAL A 4 51.11 -8.75 -1.06
CA VAL A 4 50.30 -7.62 -1.55
C VAL A 4 49.22 -8.09 -2.54
N GLY A 5 49.52 -9.11 -3.36
CA GLY A 5 48.54 -9.68 -4.30
C GLY A 5 47.39 -10.40 -3.60
N PHE A 6 47.64 -11.04 -2.45
CA PHE A 6 46.63 -11.79 -1.70
C PHE A 6 45.62 -10.88 -1.00
N VAL A 7 46.07 -9.73 -0.46
CA VAL A 7 45.19 -8.73 0.17
C VAL A 7 44.31 -8.02 -0.85
N ILE A 8 44.83 -7.74 -2.05
CA ILE A 8 44.04 -7.13 -3.14
C ILE A 8 42.98 -8.09 -3.65
N LEU A 9 43.30 -9.39 -3.79
CA LEU A 9 42.33 -10.42 -4.20
C LEU A 9 41.22 -10.64 -3.17
N LEU A 10 41.54 -10.63 -1.87
CA LEU A 10 40.54 -10.70 -0.80
C LEU A 10 39.67 -9.44 -0.75
N GLY A 11 40.25 -8.26 -0.94
CA GLY A 11 39.51 -6.99 -1.00
C GLY A 11 38.56 -6.92 -2.19
N LEU A 12 39.00 -7.36 -3.37
CA LEU A 12 38.14 -7.47 -4.56
C LEU A 12 37.06 -8.53 -4.38
N ALA A 13 37.36 -9.70 -3.79
CA ALA A 13 36.36 -10.72 -3.51
C ALA A 13 35.31 -10.24 -2.50
N PHE A 14 35.71 -9.51 -1.46
CA PHE A 14 34.78 -8.88 -0.51
C PHE A 14 33.94 -7.79 -1.16
N LEU A 15 34.52 -6.99 -2.04
CA LEU A 15 33.81 -5.94 -2.77
C LEU A 15 32.79 -6.55 -3.74
N ILE A 16 33.17 -7.59 -4.49
CA ILE A 16 32.29 -8.31 -5.42
C ILE A 16 31.18 -9.03 -4.65
N TRP A 17 31.49 -9.69 -3.53
CA TRP A 17 30.48 -10.33 -2.68
C TRP A 17 29.53 -9.31 -2.04
N SER A 18 30.03 -8.15 -1.60
CA SER A 18 29.22 -7.05 -1.07
C SER A 18 28.30 -6.43 -2.13
N ILE A 19 28.79 -6.28 -3.36
CA ILE A 19 28.02 -5.71 -4.47
C ILE A 19 26.97 -6.72 -5.00
N ASP A 20 27.31 -8.01 -5.07
CA ASP A 20 26.38 -9.06 -5.50
C ASP A 20 25.36 -9.42 -4.39
N ALA A 21 25.74 -9.37 -3.12
CA ALA A 21 24.81 -9.56 -1.99
C ALA A 21 23.81 -8.41 -1.84
N GLN A 22 24.18 -7.19 -2.25
CA GLN A 22 23.26 -6.05 -2.32
C GLN A 22 22.38 -6.07 -3.59
N ARG A 23 22.79 -6.77 -4.66
CA ARG A 23 22.09 -6.75 -5.96
C ARG A 23 21.02 -7.81 -6.20
N ALA A 24 20.88 -8.85 -5.36
CA ALA A 24 19.84 -9.86 -5.59
C ALA A 24 19.55 -10.77 -4.39
N SER A 25 19.37 -10.23 -3.18
CA SER A 25 18.77 -11.04 -2.10
C SER A 25 17.28 -11.25 -2.42
N GLN A 26 16.99 -12.29 -3.20
CA GLN A 26 15.63 -12.83 -3.25
C GLN A 26 15.37 -13.58 -1.95
N VAL A 27 14.42 -13.09 -1.17
CA VAL A 27 14.03 -13.70 0.10
C VAL A 27 12.59 -14.19 -0.04
N PRO A 28 12.33 -15.50 0.11
CA PRO A 28 10.97 -15.98 0.25
C PRO A 28 10.42 -15.50 1.60
N VAL A 29 9.33 -14.74 1.56
CA VAL A 29 8.67 -14.18 2.74
C VAL A 29 7.29 -14.81 2.86
N ASP A 30 7.00 -15.42 4.00
CA ASP A 30 5.63 -15.85 4.33
C ASP A 30 4.81 -14.63 4.71
N VAL A 31 3.70 -14.45 4.01
CA VAL A 31 2.76 -13.34 4.21
C VAL A 31 1.41 -13.81 4.77
N GLY A 32 1.38 -15.00 5.37
CA GLY A 32 0.19 -15.57 6.00
C GLY A 32 -0.68 -16.30 4.99
N GLY A 33 -0.28 -17.52 4.66
CA GLY A 33 -1.01 -18.43 3.77
C GLY A 33 -0.38 -18.59 2.38
N LYS A 34 0.65 -17.79 2.07
CA LYS A 34 1.44 -17.87 0.82
C LYS A 34 2.85 -17.32 1.08
N SER A 35 3.84 -17.86 0.38
CA SER A 35 5.16 -17.24 0.29
C SER A 35 5.28 -16.42 -1.00
N ILE A 36 5.74 -15.18 -0.87
CA ILE A 36 6.08 -14.30 -1.99
C ILE A 36 7.58 -14.07 -2.04
N LEU A 37 8.09 -13.73 -3.22
CA LEU A 37 9.49 -13.34 -3.38
C LEU A 37 9.65 -11.85 -3.12
N VAL A 38 10.59 -11.49 -2.23
CA VAL A 38 10.97 -10.11 -1.95
C VAL A 38 12.40 -9.88 -2.42
N TYR A 39 12.63 -8.79 -3.16
CA TYR A 39 13.93 -8.44 -3.74
C TYR A 39 14.43 -7.11 -3.20
N GLY A 40 15.73 -7.00 -2.92
CA GLY A 40 16.39 -5.73 -2.60
C GLY A 40 16.03 -5.11 -1.25
N ALA A 41 15.24 -5.82 -0.42
CA ALA A 41 14.79 -5.33 0.87
C ALA A 41 15.84 -5.58 1.98
N SER A 42 15.99 -4.62 2.90
CA SER A 42 16.70 -4.84 4.17
C SER A 42 15.91 -5.76 5.10
N GLU A 43 16.56 -6.28 6.15
CA GLU A 43 15.88 -7.09 7.17
C GLU A 43 14.70 -6.33 7.81
N GLN A 44 14.85 -5.03 8.07
CA GLN A 44 13.79 -4.20 8.63
C GLN A 44 12.61 -4.05 7.65
N GLN A 45 12.89 -3.88 6.36
CA GLN A 45 11.86 -3.80 5.33
C GLN A 45 11.13 -5.14 5.15
N ILE A 46 11.83 -6.27 5.25
CA ILE A 46 11.21 -7.60 5.24
C ILE A 46 10.24 -7.76 6.42
N VAL A 47 10.65 -7.39 7.63
CA VAL A 47 9.77 -7.43 8.82
C VAL A 47 8.55 -6.52 8.64
N ALA A 48 8.74 -5.34 8.06
CA ALA A 48 7.64 -4.43 7.76
C ALA A 48 6.68 -5.00 6.71
N ILE A 49 7.19 -5.63 5.64
CA ILE A 49 6.36 -6.35 4.65
C ILE A 49 5.53 -7.42 5.35
N GLN A 50 6.15 -8.29 6.15
CA GLN A 50 5.43 -9.33 6.89
C GLN A 50 4.33 -8.73 7.77
N SER A 51 4.65 -7.65 8.48
CA SER A 51 3.72 -6.97 9.38
C SER A 51 2.54 -6.37 8.61
N SER A 52 2.79 -5.69 7.49
CA SER A 52 1.73 -5.14 6.62
C SER A 52 0.74 -6.22 6.16
N PHE A 53 1.23 -7.42 5.83
CA PHE A 53 0.37 -8.50 5.35
C PHE A 53 -0.43 -9.20 6.46
N THR A 54 -0.16 -8.96 7.74
CA THR A 54 -0.96 -9.55 8.82
C THR A 54 -2.41 -9.06 8.79
N PHE A 55 -2.63 -7.79 8.39
CA PHE A 55 -3.95 -7.15 8.38
C PHE A 55 -4.78 -7.42 7.12
N LEU A 56 -4.11 -7.67 5.99
CA LEU A 56 -4.75 -7.83 4.69
C LEU A 56 -5.70 -9.04 4.68
N GLN A 57 -6.78 -8.96 3.90
CA GLN A 57 -7.62 -10.12 3.62
C GLN A 57 -6.92 -11.11 2.67
N GLN A 58 -7.25 -12.40 2.80
CA GLN A 58 -6.58 -13.47 2.06
C GLN A 58 -6.59 -13.25 0.52
N PRO A 59 -7.69 -12.83 -0.13
CA PRO A 59 -7.68 -12.56 -1.57
C PRO A 59 -6.69 -11.46 -1.98
N VAL A 60 -6.54 -10.43 -1.13
CA VAL A 60 -5.58 -9.34 -1.34
C VAL A 60 -4.16 -9.86 -1.26
N LYS A 61 -3.84 -10.68 -0.24
CA LYS A 61 -2.52 -11.30 -0.08
C LYS A 61 -2.16 -12.19 -1.26
N GLU A 62 -3.11 -13.00 -1.72
CA GLU A 62 -2.91 -13.97 -2.80
C GLU A 62 -2.63 -13.31 -4.15
N SER A 63 -3.17 -12.11 -4.35
CA SER A 63 -3.01 -11.32 -5.57
C SER A 63 -1.62 -10.72 -5.72
N VAL A 64 -0.87 -10.56 -4.62
CA VAL A 64 0.53 -10.14 -4.67
C VAL A 64 1.41 -11.33 -5.03
N THR A 65 2.25 -11.17 -6.05
CA THR A 65 3.14 -12.23 -6.56
C THR A 65 4.58 -12.01 -6.15
N ALA A 66 5.05 -10.76 -6.11
CA ALA A 66 6.39 -10.38 -5.66
C ALA A 66 6.44 -8.92 -5.20
N ILE A 67 7.45 -8.59 -4.40
CA ILE A 67 7.76 -7.21 -4.00
C ILE A 67 9.22 -6.89 -4.33
N TYR A 68 9.43 -5.79 -5.05
CA TYR A 68 10.72 -5.26 -5.40
C TYR A 68 10.96 -3.97 -4.62
N VAL A 69 11.96 -3.97 -3.74
CA VAL A 69 12.43 -2.78 -3.06
C VAL A 69 13.64 -2.25 -3.82
N LEU A 70 13.44 -1.14 -4.51
CA LEU A 70 14.35 -0.62 -5.53
C LEU A 70 15.13 0.57 -5.02
N ASP A 71 16.39 0.69 -5.41
CA ASP A 71 17.07 1.97 -5.29
C ASP A 71 16.50 3.00 -6.30
N THR A 72 16.83 4.28 -6.11
CA THR A 72 16.32 5.38 -6.97
C THR A 72 16.75 5.24 -8.44
N SER A 73 17.85 4.53 -8.71
CA SER A 73 18.36 4.36 -10.07
C SER A 73 17.66 3.20 -10.81
N GLU A 74 17.23 2.18 -10.07
CA GLU A 74 16.48 1.03 -10.58
C GLU A 74 14.98 1.34 -10.71
N SER A 75 14.43 2.20 -9.85
CA SER A 75 13.02 2.61 -9.88
C SER A 75 12.58 3.14 -11.25
N TYR A 76 13.43 3.91 -11.93
CA TYR A 76 13.15 4.44 -13.27
C TYR A 76 12.88 3.34 -14.31
N ARG A 77 13.53 2.17 -14.18
CA ARG A 77 13.33 1.05 -15.11
C ARG A 77 12.01 0.32 -14.90
N HIS A 78 11.47 0.38 -13.68
CA HIS A 78 10.23 -0.28 -13.32
C HIS A 78 9.02 0.63 -13.53
N PHE A 79 9.14 1.93 -13.20
CA PHE A 79 8.02 2.88 -13.27
C PHE A 79 7.91 3.63 -14.60
N GLY A 80 9.00 3.70 -15.38
CA GLY A 80 9.06 4.53 -16.59
C GLY A 80 9.08 6.06 -16.33
N ASP A 81 8.97 6.50 -15.08
CA ASP A 81 9.06 7.89 -14.63
C ASP A 81 9.71 7.99 -13.23
N SER A 82 10.37 9.10 -12.96
CA SER A 82 11.11 9.42 -11.74
C SER A 82 10.26 9.93 -10.56
N GLY A 83 8.95 10.16 -10.77
CA GLY A 83 8.05 10.74 -9.75
C GLY A 83 7.33 9.73 -8.85
N PHE A 84 7.39 8.44 -9.15
CA PHE A 84 6.64 7.41 -8.42
C PHE A 84 7.42 6.89 -7.20
N VAL A 85 6.71 6.74 -6.08
CA VAL A 85 7.25 6.16 -4.84
C VAL A 85 6.93 4.66 -4.71
N GLY A 86 5.90 4.21 -5.41
CA GLY A 86 5.48 2.82 -5.57
C GLY A 86 4.68 2.65 -6.88
N ASP A 87 4.57 1.41 -7.35
CA ASP A 87 3.71 1.01 -8.46
C ASP A 87 3.33 -0.48 -8.33
N CYS A 88 2.22 -0.86 -8.97
CA CYS A 88 1.75 -2.22 -9.06
C CYS A 88 1.47 -2.63 -10.51
N HIS A 89 2.22 -3.61 -10.98
CA HIS A 89 1.96 -4.23 -12.27
C HIS A 89 0.72 -5.13 -12.21
N SER A 90 -0.01 -5.25 -13.32
CA SER A 90 -1.18 -6.14 -13.42
C SER A 90 -0.90 -7.63 -13.16
N SER A 91 0.38 -8.03 -13.15
CA SER A 91 0.88 -9.35 -12.74
C SER A 91 0.88 -9.55 -11.21
N GLY A 92 0.56 -8.53 -10.42
CA GLY A 92 0.63 -8.55 -8.96
C GLY A 92 2.03 -8.27 -8.40
N GLU A 93 2.96 -7.81 -9.23
CA GLU A 93 4.30 -7.41 -8.82
C GLU A 93 4.25 -5.97 -8.31
N ILE A 94 4.70 -5.77 -7.07
CA ILE A 94 4.75 -4.45 -6.42
C ILE A 94 6.19 -3.96 -6.46
N CYS A 95 6.39 -2.71 -6.86
CA CYS A 95 7.70 -2.05 -6.86
C CYS A 95 7.64 -0.84 -5.92
N ILE A 96 8.62 -0.69 -5.01
CA ILE A 96 8.67 0.38 -4.01
C ILE A 96 10.07 0.97 -3.99
N VAL A 97 10.16 2.30 -3.98
CA VAL A 97 11.46 2.97 -3.80
C VAL A 97 11.92 2.85 -2.35
N SER A 98 13.09 2.27 -2.13
CA SER A 98 13.60 1.88 -0.82
C SER A 98 13.61 2.99 0.22
N HIS A 99 13.96 4.22 -0.16
CA HIS A 99 14.03 5.35 0.78
C HIS A 99 12.66 6.02 1.06
N TYR A 100 11.62 5.67 0.29
CA TYR A 100 10.23 6.03 0.54
C TYR A 100 9.43 4.88 1.16
N PHE A 101 10.08 3.76 1.46
CA PHE A 101 9.41 2.56 1.94
C PHE A 101 8.56 2.84 3.17
N ASP A 102 7.28 2.51 3.06
CA ASP A 102 6.28 2.73 4.10
C ASP A 102 5.18 1.66 4.02
N TYR A 103 4.59 1.30 5.15
CA TYR A 103 3.54 0.28 5.24
C TYR A 103 2.30 0.64 4.43
N ARG A 104 1.98 1.94 4.32
CA ARG A 104 0.83 2.46 3.58
C ARG A 104 0.98 2.19 2.09
N ILE A 105 2.20 2.31 1.56
CA ILE A 105 2.51 2.00 0.16
C ILE A 105 2.22 0.52 -0.10
N ILE A 106 2.64 -0.38 0.80
CA ILE A 106 2.36 -1.82 0.63
C ILE A 106 0.85 -2.09 0.55
N TRP A 107 0.04 -1.51 1.43
CA TRP A 107 -1.42 -1.71 1.39
C TRP A 107 -2.08 -1.09 0.16
N HIS A 108 -1.60 0.09 -0.25
CA HIS A 108 -2.03 0.76 -1.48
C HIS A 108 -1.76 -0.13 -2.70
N GLU A 109 -0.51 -0.57 -2.88
CA GLU A 109 -0.11 -1.38 -4.05
C GLU A 109 -0.71 -2.80 -4.02
N ALA A 110 -0.87 -3.41 -2.84
CA ALA A 110 -1.56 -4.70 -2.72
C ALA A 110 -3.04 -4.60 -3.11
N SER A 111 -3.68 -3.45 -2.85
CA SER A 111 -5.04 -3.18 -3.29
C SER A 111 -5.14 -3.10 -4.82
N HIS A 112 -4.17 -2.47 -5.49
CA HIS A 112 -4.08 -2.49 -6.95
C HIS A 112 -3.95 -3.92 -7.48
N ALA A 113 -3.04 -4.72 -6.91
CA ALA A 113 -2.83 -6.11 -7.30
C ALA A 113 -4.15 -6.90 -7.28
N TYR A 114 -4.92 -6.77 -6.20
CA TYR A 114 -6.22 -7.45 -6.09
C TYR A 114 -7.25 -6.87 -7.05
N THR A 115 -7.30 -5.54 -7.19
CA THR A 115 -8.23 -4.86 -8.11
C THR A 115 -8.07 -5.35 -9.55
N TYR A 116 -6.85 -5.69 -9.99
CA TYR A 116 -6.60 -6.27 -11.31
C TYR A 116 -7.21 -7.67 -11.51
N THR A 117 -7.45 -8.41 -10.44
CA THR A 117 -8.08 -9.75 -10.49
C THR A 117 -9.61 -9.68 -10.54
N LEU A 118 -10.20 -8.54 -10.15
CA LEU A 118 -11.63 -8.40 -10.00
C LEU A 118 -12.35 -8.27 -11.34
N SER A 119 -13.56 -8.81 -11.39
CA SER A 119 -14.41 -8.71 -12.57
C SER A 119 -14.87 -7.28 -12.84
N TYR A 120 -15.36 -7.03 -14.07
CA TYR A 120 -15.98 -5.75 -14.44
C TYR A 120 -17.15 -5.35 -13.52
N ALA A 121 -17.80 -6.30 -12.83
CA ALA A 121 -18.89 -6.00 -11.91
C ALA A 121 -18.43 -5.13 -10.73
N PHE A 122 -17.24 -5.37 -10.17
CA PHE A 122 -16.68 -4.53 -9.11
C PHE A 122 -16.50 -3.10 -9.58
N LYS A 123 -15.80 -2.92 -10.72
CA LYS A 123 -15.58 -1.61 -11.34
C LYS A 123 -16.90 -0.89 -11.56
N LYS A 124 -17.91 -1.57 -12.09
CA LYS A 124 -19.23 -0.99 -12.35
C LYS A 124 -19.88 -0.49 -11.07
N GLU A 125 -19.94 -1.33 -10.03
CA GLU A 125 -20.52 -0.94 -8.74
C GLU A 125 -19.79 0.26 -8.12
N TRP A 126 -18.45 0.24 -8.13
CA TRP A 126 -17.64 1.34 -7.58
C TRP A 126 -17.88 2.67 -8.30
N LEU A 127 -17.87 2.65 -9.64
CA LEU A 127 -18.15 3.84 -10.45
C LEU A 127 -19.58 4.35 -10.27
N GLU A 128 -20.56 3.45 -10.14
CA GLU A 128 -21.94 3.83 -9.84
C GLU A 128 -22.07 4.51 -8.48
N ALA A 129 -21.34 4.06 -7.46
CA ALA A 129 -21.28 4.73 -6.14
C ALA A 129 -20.55 6.08 -6.20
N ALA A 130 -19.53 6.23 -7.04
CA ALA A 130 -18.91 7.54 -7.28
C ALA A 130 -19.89 8.53 -7.94
N GLY A 131 -20.94 8.03 -8.60
CA GLY A 131 -22.01 8.84 -9.17
C GLY A 131 -21.56 9.65 -10.38
N ARG A 132 -21.84 10.97 -10.39
CA ARG A 132 -21.49 11.87 -11.51
C ARG A 132 -20.07 12.44 -11.41
N ILE A 133 -19.27 11.99 -10.45
CA ILE A 133 -17.90 12.49 -10.31
C ILE A 133 -17.07 12.04 -11.49
N HIS A 134 -16.29 12.98 -12.02
CA HIS A 134 -15.26 12.69 -12.99
C HIS A 134 -13.92 12.63 -12.27
N TYR A 135 -13.37 11.43 -12.14
CA TYR A 135 -11.96 11.29 -11.72
C TYR A 135 -11.07 12.14 -12.64
N GLY A 136 -10.04 12.76 -12.07
CA GLY A 136 -9.15 13.69 -12.74
C GLY A 136 -9.71 15.11 -12.93
N ALA A 137 -10.94 15.41 -12.46
CA ALA A 137 -11.52 16.76 -12.58
C ALA A 137 -11.10 17.72 -11.44
N TYR A 138 -10.52 17.21 -10.36
CA TYR A 138 -10.10 18.01 -9.21
C TYR A 138 -8.63 18.43 -9.33
N ALA A 139 -8.34 19.67 -8.96
CA ALA A 139 -6.96 20.11 -8.74
C ALA A 139 -6.40 19.47 -7.45
N VAL A 140 -5.08 19.38 -7.34
CA VAL A 140 -4.38 18.74 -6.20
C VAL A 140 -4.76 19.34 -4.84
N ASP A 141 -5.19 20.60 -4.82
CA ASP A 141 -5.55 21.35 -3.60
C ASP A 141 -7.07 21.46 -3.36
N ALA A 142 -7.90 20.61 -3.97
CA ALA A 142 -9.37 20.76 -3.98
C ALA A 142 -10.10 20.54 -2.63
N GLY A 143 -9.38 20.40 -1.51
CA GLY A 143 -9.95 20.27 -0.17
C GLY A 143 -10.68 18.93 0.03
N PHE A 144 -9.89 17.86 0.18
CA PHE A 144 -10.36 16.50 0.48
C PHE A 144 -10.39 16.24 2.00
N PRO A 145 -11.24 15.32 2.52
CA PRO A 145 -12.15 14.43 1.78
C PRO A 145 -13.34 15.17 1.15
N ARG A 146 -13.79 14.73 -0.02
CA ARG A 146 -14.89 15.34 -0.79
C ARG A 146 -15.54 14.33 -1.71
N ASP A 147 -16.85 14.43 -1.88
CA ASP A 147 -17.60 13.67 -2.88
C ASP A 147 -17.41 12.14 -2.79
N GLY A 148 -17.30 11.59 -1.58
CA GLY A 148 -17.00 10.17 -1.42
C GLY A 148 -15.54 9.77 -1.72
N ILE A 149 -14.63 10.72 -1.97
CA ILE A 149 -13.20 10.49 -2.25
C ILE A 149 -12.38 10.99 -1.05
N LEU A 150 -11.48 10.14 -0.55
CA LEU A 150 -10.73 10.41 0.69
C LEU A 150 -9.56 11.39 0.48
N THR A 151 -8.83 11.26 -0.63
CA THR A 151 -7.58 11.98 -0.85
C THR A 151 -7.51 12.58 -2.25
N SER A 152 -6.65 13.59 -2.41
CA SER A 152 -6.39 14.13 -3.75
C SER A 152 -5.83 13.08 -4.70
N TYR A 153 -5.01 12.15 -4.22
CA TYR A 153 -4.42 11.12 -5.05
C TYR A 153 -5.49 10.13 -5.54
N GLY A 154 -6.38 9.70 -4.65
CA GLY A 154 -7.51 8.83 -5.02
C GLY A 154 -8.50 9.49 -5.98
N SER A 155 -8.46 10.80 -6.15
CA SER A 155 -9.29 11.51 -7.12
C SER A 155 -8.80 11.38 -8.57
N THR A 156 -7.59 10.85 -8.80
CA THR A 156 -6.97 10.78 -10.13
C THR A 156 -7.60 9.69 -11.01
N ASP A 157 -7.81 8.49 -10.47
CA ASP A 157 -8.57 7.42 -11.12
C ASP A 157 -9.26 6.49 -10.09
N TRP A 158 -10.23 5.69 -10.56
CA TRP A 158 -11.06 4.85 -9.69
C TRP A 158 -10.29 3.74 -8.96
N ARG A 159 -9.16 3.27 -9.49
CA ARG A 159 -8.28 2.30 -8.83
C ARG A 159 -7.49 2.99 -7.73
N GLU A 160 -7.00 4.19 -7.99
CA GLU A 160 -6.33 4.99 -6.95
C GLU A 160 -7.29 5.30 -5.80
N ASP A 161 -8.56 5.59 -6.10
CA ASP A 161 -9.59 5.72 -5.07
C ASP A 161 -9.72 4.47 -4.21
N VAL A 162 -9.85 3.28 -4.82
CA VAL A 162 -9.90 2.00 -4.09
C VAL A 162 -8.64 1.78 -3.26
N ALA A 163 -7.46 2.00 -3.83
CA ALA A 163 -6.17 1.80 -3.18
C ALA A 163 -5.98 2.74 -1.98
N GLU A 164 -6.35 4.02 -2.12
CA GLU A 164 -6.31 5.00 -1.05
C GLU A 164 -7.30 4.65 0.08
N TRP A 165 -8.51 4.19 -0.25
CA TRP A 165 -9.44 3.69 0.76
C TRP A 165 -8.85 2.55 1.58
N VAL A 166 -8.26 1.56 0.91
CA VAL A 166 -7.66 0.39 1.58
C VAL A 166 -6.47 0.80 2.44
N ALA A 167 -5.60 1.68 1.92
CA ALA A 167 -4.43 2.15 2.63
C ALA A 167 -4.79 2.97 3.89
N GLU A 168 -5.78 3.85 3.81
CA GLU A 168 -6.26 4.63 4.98
C GLU A 168 -6.91 3.73 6.03
N ILE A 169 -7.72 2.76 5.60
CA ILE A 169 -8.34 1.77 6.51
C ILE A 169 -7.28 0.99 7.29
N TYR A 170 -6.27 0.45 6.61
CA TYR A 170 -5.25 -0.33 7.30
C TYR A 170 -4.29 0.51 8.14
N SER A 171 -4.07 1.77 7.75
CA SER A 171 -3.36 2.76 8.59
C SER A 171 -4.09 2.99 9.91
N PHE A 172 -5.42 3.05 9.88
CA PHE A 172 -6.24 3.11 11.09
C PHE A 172 -6.16 1.84 11.93
N ILE A 173 -6.41 0.68 11.33
CA ILE A 173 -6.46 -0.59 12.05
C ILE A 173 -5.12 -0.92 12.72
N SER A 174 -4.00 -0.67 12.04
CA SER A 174 -2.66 -0.90 12.58
C SER A 174 -2.31 -0.07 13.82
N HIS A 175 -3.04 1.02 14.07
CA HIS A 175 -2.83 1.93 15.19
C HIS A 175 -4.10 2.08 16.05
N LEU A 176 -5.04 1.13 15.96
CA LEU A 176 -6.37 1.23 16.57
C LEU A 176 -6.32 1.54 18.08
N GLU A 177 -5.45 0.86 18.84
CA GLU A 177 -5.28 1.09 20.29
C GLU A 177 -4.79 2.51 20.60
N TYR A 178 -3.86 3.01 19.78
CA TYR A 178 -3.39 4.39 19.87
C TYR A 178 -4.54 5.37 19.61
N TYR A 179 -5.36 5.14 18.58
CA TYR A 179 -6.47 6.03 18.27
C TYR A 179 -7.58 5.99 19.33
N ILE A 180 -7.97 4.81 19.81
CA ILE A 180 -8.99 4.66 20.87
C ILE A 180 -8.57 5.44 22.13
N SER A 181 -7.32 5.24 22.59
CA SER A 181 -6.83 5.95 23.78
C SER A 181 -6.79 7.47 23.62
N HIS A 182 -6.53 7.99 22.42
CA HIS A 182 -6.49 9.44 22.18
C HIS A 182 -7.89 10.06 22.02
N LEU A 183 -8.86 9.31 21.49
CA LEU A 183 -10.27 9.71 21.45
C LEU A 183 -10.87 9.85 22.87
N GLU A 184 -10.53 8.93 23.78
CA GLU A 184 -10.97 8.97 25.18
C GLU A 184 -10.41 10.17 25.97
N HIS A 185 -9.28 10.73 25.52
CA HIS A 185 -8.61 11.85 26.18
C HIS A 185 -8.84 13.22 25.51
N GLY A 186 -9.73 13.30 24.51
CA GLY A 186 -10.09 14.56 23.85
C GLY A 186 -8.94 15.21 23.08
N SER A 187 -7.84 14.48 22.81
CA SER A 187 -6.68 14.96 22.08
C SER A 187 -6.62 14.27 20.72
N PHE A 188 -7.12 14.94 19.68
CA PHE A 188 -7.04 14.45 18.31
C PHE A 188 -5.60 14.50 17.79
N CYS A 189 -4.99 13.33 17.59
CA CYS A 189 -3.70 13.24 16.92
C CYS A 189 -3.86 13.46 15.41
N ARG A 190 -3.12 14.44 14.88
CA ARG A 190 -2.94 14.64 13.44
C ARG A 190 -2.06 13.52 12.90
N GLY A 191 -2.65 12.66 12.06
CA GLY A 191 -1.95 11.59 11.36
C GLY A 191 -2.96 10.56 10.83
N ALA A 192 -3.05 10.49 9.51
CA ALA A 192 -3.95 9.72 8.64
C ALA A 192 -4.73 8.54 9.25
N VAL A 193 -6.05 8.73 9.34
CA VAL A 193 -7.09 7.72 9.58
C VAL A 193 -8.39 8.16 8.93
N PHE A 194 -8.74 9.42 9.16
CA PHE A 194 -9.76 10.20 8.47
C PHE A 194 -9.42 11.64 8.81
N ASN A 195 -8.54 12.31 8.07
CA ASN A 195 -8.21 13.70 8.39
C ASN A 195 -9.45 14.58 8.20
N MET A 196 -10.18 14.73 9.33
CA MET A 196 -11.38 15.52 9.57
C MET A 196 -12.66 14.85 9.07
N ILE A 197 -13.25 13.98 9.92
CA ILE A 197 -14.62 13.41 9.86
C ILE A 197 -15.22 13.53 8.46
N VAL A 198 -15.03 12.47 7.67
CA VAL A 198 -15.74 12.26 6.41
C VAL A 198 -17.11 12.90 6.50
N ASP A 199 -17.52 13.71 5.52
CA ASP A 199 -18.89 14.24 5.52
C ASP A 199 -19.88 13.08 5.58
N MET A 200 -20.35 12.80 6.80
CA MET A 200 -21.19 11.66 7.15
C MET A 200 -22.52 11.73 6.43
N SER A 201 -22.89 12.93 5.97
CA SER A 201 -24.10 13.15 5.19
C SER A 201 -23.99 12.65 3.76
N ASP A 202 -22.76 12.42 3.24
CA ASP A 202 -22.56 11.88 1.91
C ASP A 202 -22.65 10.33 1.94
N PRO A 203 -23.71 9.74 1.35
CA PRO A 203 -23.94 8.30 1.40
C PRO A 203 -22.88 7.49 0.62
N ARG A 204 -22.09 8.13 -0.24
CA ARG A 204 -21.08 7.47 -1.08
C ARG A 204 -19.98 6.82 -0.23
N TYR A 205 -19.59 7.43 0.88
CA TYR A 205 -18.57 6.87 1.77
C TYR A 205 -19.02 5.55 2.40
N HIS A 206 -20.25 5.51 2.93
CA HIS A 206 -20.85 4.29 3.47
C HIS A 206 -20.95 3.18 2.42
N GLN A 207 -21.32 3.56 1.18
CA GLN A 207 -21.46 2.61 0.09
C GLN A 207 -20.11 1.99 -0.31
N LYS A 208 -19.07 2.81 -0.42
CA LYS A 208 -17.71 2.34 -0.71
C LYS A 208 -17.17 1.43 0.39
N LEU A 209 -17.37 1.78 1.67
CA LEU A 209 -16.99 0.90 2.78
C LEU A 209 -17.69 -0.46 2.71
N LYS A 210 -18.99 -0.49 2.40
CA LYS A 210 -19.74 -1.75 2.20
C LYS A 210 -19.23 -2.55 1.00
N PHE A 211 -18.76 -1.89 -0.06
CA PHE A 211 -18.16 -2.58 -1.20
C PHE A 211 -16.83 -3.21 -0.85
N LEU A 212 -15.96 -2.52 -0.08
CA LEU A 212 -14.70 -3.11 0.37
C LEU A 212 -14.92 -4.36 1.22
N LEU A 213 -15.98 -4.39 2.04
CA LEU A 213 -16.39 -5.60 2.76
C LEU A 213 -16.90 -6.69 1.79
N LYS A 214 -17.86 -6.33 0.92
CA LYS A 214 -18.49 -7.28 -0.03
C LYS A 214 -17.47 -7.97 -0.94
N TRP A 215 -16.47 -7.23 -1.39
CA TRP A 215 -15.43 -7.69 -2.31
C TRP A 215 -14.16 -8.17 -1.60
N GLU A 216 -14.22 -8.34 -0.27
CA GLU A 216 -13.17 -8.96 0.54
C GLU A 216 -11.83 -8.21 0.53
N PHE A 217 -11.85 -6.89 0.37
CA PHE A 217 -10.69 -6.04 0.66
C PHE A 217 -10.44 -5.92 2.16
N ILE A 218 -11.51 -5.94 2.96
CA ILE A 218 -11.48 -5.84 4.42
C ILE A 218 -12.34 -6.93 5.05
N SER A 219 -12.01 -7.36 6.27
CA SER A 219 -12.84 -8.31 7.02
C SER A 219 -14.09 -7.64 7.60
N GLU A 220 -15.04 -8.47 8.03
CA GLU A 220 -16.18 -8.02 8.84
C GLU A 220 -15.72 -7.38 10.17
N GLU A 221 -14.64 -7.89 10.77
CA GLU A 221 -14.00 -7.30 11.95
C GLU A 221 -13.52 -5.87 11.68
N ASN A 222 -12.72 -5.66 10.61
CA ASN A 222 -12.26 -4.34 10.20
C ASN A 222 -13.45 -3.41 9.91
N TYR A 223 -14.45 -3.90 9.17
CA TYR A 223 -15.67 -3.14 8.89
C TYR A 223 -16.38 -2.70 10.18
N ASN A 224 -16.48 -3.58 11.19
CA ASN A 224 -17.13 -3.26 12.45
C ASN A 224 -16.34 -2.26 13.31
N HIS A 225 -15.02 -2.21 13.18
CA HIS A 225 -14.20 -1.16 13.80
C HIS A 225 -14.34 0.21 13.12
N ILE A 226 -14.60 0.22 11.82
CA ILE A 226 -14.58 1.43 11.00
C ILE A 226 -15.97 2.05 10.84
N LYS A 227 -17.01 1.22 10.66
CA LYS A 227 -18.39 1.70 10.43
C LYS A 227 -18.90 2.71 11.47
N PRO A 228 -18.58 2.65 12.78
CA PRO A 228 -19.11 3.60 13.76
C PRO A 228 -18.51 5.00 13.57
N LEU A 229 -17.41 5.13 12.82
CA LEU A 229 -16.85 6.41 12.42
C LEU A 229 -17.68 7.09 11.31
N PHE A 230 -18.68 6.40 10.76
CA PHE A 230 -19.59 6.89 9.70
C PHE A 230 -21.04 7.10 10.19
N GLU A 231 -21.36 6.72 11.44
CA GLU A 231 -22.68 6.89 12.08
C GLU A 231 -22.73 8.12 13.03
#